data_AF-X1IW42-F1
#
_entry.id   AF-X1IW42-F1
#
_cell.length_a   1.000
_cell.length_b   1.000
_cell.length_c   1.000
_cell.angle_alpha   90.00
_cell.angle_beta   90.00
_cell.angle_gamma   90.00
#
_symmetry.space_group_name_H-M   'P 1'
#
loop_
_entity.id
_entity.type
_entity.pdbx_description
1 polymer ?
#
loop_
_entity_poly.entity_id
_entity_poly.type
_entity_poly.pdbx_seq_one_letter_code
_entity_poly.pdbx_strand_id
1 'polypeptide(L)' 'GQLGTDYYYIDVDLVTGDDQKDLIEEIKKFNPACSFPTMVINERDTIIGFDEDKIREKFE' A
#
# COMPACT_ATOMS: atom_id res chain seq x y z
N GLY A 1 7.43 -20.09 -5.95
CA GLY A 1 6.58 -19.18 -6.74
C GLY A 1 6.96 -17.78 -6.34
N GLN A 2 7.56 -17.03 -7.25
CA GLN A 2 7.62 -15.57 -7.13
C GLN A 2 6.40 -15.08 -7.90
N LEU A 3 5.50 -14.35 -7.24
CA LEU A 3 4.45 -13.59 -7.91
C LEU A 3 5.17 -12.68 -8.91
N GLY A 4 5.08 -13.02 -10.20
CA GLY A 4 5.76 -12.34 -11.30
C GLY A 4 5.10 -11.01 -11.66
N THR A 5 4.65 -10.27 -10.65
CA THR A 5 3.94 -9.01 -10.77
C THR A 5 4.86 -7.91 -10.28
N ASP A 6 5.04 -6.87 -11.10
CA ASP A 6 5.80 -5.69 -10.70
C ASP A 6 5.11 -5.05 -9.48
N TYR A 7 5.86 -4.93 -8.39
CA TYR A 7 5.42 -4.26 -7.18
C TYR A 7 6.46 -3.23 -6.78
N TYR A 8 5.98 -2.15 -6.17
CA TYR A 8 6.81 -1.14 -5.55
C TYR A 8 6.37 -0.97 -4.09
N TYR A 9 7.34 -0.75 -3.21
CA TYR A 9 7.07 -0.46 -1.80
C TYR A 9 7.81 0.81 -1.39
N ILE A 10 7.19 1.56 -0.49
CA ILE A 10 7.76 2.75 0.13
C ILE A 10 7.68 2.53 1.63
N ASP A 11 8.81 2.70 2.31
CA ASP A 11 8.84 2.78 3.77
C ASP A 11 8.64 4.25 4.17
N VAL A 12 7.41 4.59 4.57
CA VAL A 12 7.00 5.97 4.89
C VAL A 12 7.76 6.51 6.11
N ASP A 13 8.24 5.63 7.00
CA ASP A 13 9.02 6.01 8.17
C ASP A 13 10.43 6.50 7.80
N LEU A 14 10.94 6.09 6.63
CA LEU A 14 12.23 6.52 6.10
C LEU A 14 12.15 7.82 5.29
N VAL A 15 10.95 8.24 4.89
CA VAL A 15 10.73 9.49 4.16
C VAL A 15 10.56 10.63 5.15
N THR A 16 11.22 11.77 4.91
CA THR A 16 11.24 12.91 5.84
C THR A 16 10.80 14.21 5.18
N GLY A 17 10.33 15.16 5.97
CA GLY A 17 9.99 16.50 5.49
C GLY A 17 8.65 16.55 4.76
N ASP A 18 8.56 17.34 3.71
CA ASP A 18 7.31 17.55 2.98
C ASP A 18 6.92 16.33 2.13
N ASP A 19 7.90 15.56 1.63
CA ASP A 19 7.66 14.31 0.89
C ASP A 19 6.86 13.29 1.71
N GLN A 20 7.10 13.22 3.03
CA GLN A 20 6.36 12.34 3.92
C GLN A 20 4.90 12.75 4.04
N LYS A 21 4.63 14.06 4.09
CA LYS A 21 3.25 14.58 4.18
C LYS A 21 2.49 14.29 2.90
N ASP A 22 3.12 14.48 1.74
CA ASP A 22 2.52 14.21 0.44
C ASP A 22 2.16 12.72 0.31
N LEU A 23 3.05 11.83 0.75
CA LEU A 23 2.79 10.39 0.84
C LEU A 23 1.61 10.03 1.75
N ILE A 24 1.54 10.64 2.93
CA ILE A 24 0.42 10.43 3.86
C ILE A 24 -0.90 10.89 3.24
N GLU A 25 -0.93 12.05 2.59
CA GLU A 25 -2.13 12.56 1.92
C GLU A 25 -2.54 11.69 0.73
N GLU A 26 -1.58 11.11 0.01
CA GLU A 26 -1.86 10.13 -1.04
C GLU A 26 -2.46 8.83 -0.46
N ILE A 27 -1.86 8.28 0.59
CA ILE A 27 -2.38 7.07 1.28
C ILE A 27 -3.79 7.31 1.81
N LYS A 28 -4.08 8.50 2.37
CA LYS A 28 -5.41 8.84 2.89
C LYS A 28 -6.51 8.81 1.83
N LYS A 29 -6.19 8.97 0.54
CA LYS A 29 -7.16 8.81 -0.56
C LYS A 29 -7.67 7.38 -0.67
N PHE A 30 -6.83 6.39 -0.32
CA PHE A 30 -7.14 4.96 -0.37
C PHE A 30 -7.55 4.40 0.99
N ASN A 31 -6.90 4.87 2.06
CA ASN A 31 -7.15 4.47 3.43
C ASN A 31 -7.23 5.72 4.32
N PRO A 32 -8.43 6.28 4.55
CA PRO A 32 -8.62 7.45 5.39
C PRO A 32 -8.11 7.30 6.84
N ALA A 33 -8.02 6.05 7.34
CA ALA A 33 -7.46 5.76 8.66
C ALA A 33 -5.93 5.83 8.69
N CYS A 34 -5.27 5.93 7.52
CA CYS A 34 -3.82 6.01 7.35
C CYS A 34 -3.07 4.93 8.15
N SER A 35 -3.61 3.71 8.15
CA SER A 35 -3.01 2.55 8.82
C SER A 35 -2.07 1.79 7.90
N PHE A 36 -1.08 1.13 8.48
CA PHE A 36 -0.07 0.37 7.75
C PHE A 36 -0.09 -1.12 8.14
N PRO A 37 0.25 -2.03 7.21
CA PRO A 37 0.50 -1.78 5.78
C PRO A 37 -0.78 -1.41 5.01
N THR A 38 -0.67 -0.53 4.01
CA THR A 38 -1.72 -0.27 3.01
C THR A 38 -1.16 -0.65 1.65
N MET A 39 -1.84 -1.54 0.93
CA MET A 39 -1.45 -2.00 -0.39
C MET A 39 -2.51 -1.58 -1.40
N VAL A 40 -2.09 -0.85 -2.44
CA VAL A 40 -2.97 -0.37 -3.50
C VAL A 40 -2.71 -1.21 -4.75
N ILE A 41 -3.77 -1.75 -5.34
CA ILE A 41 -3.71 -2.63 -6.51
C ILE A 41 -4.42 -1.93 -7.67
N ASN A 42 -3.69 -1.72 -8.76
CA ASN A 42 -4.18 -1.04 -9.98
C ASN A 42 -4.86 0.32 -9.71
N GLU A 43 -4.43 1.05 -8.68
CA GLU A 43 -5.01 2.34 -8.24
C GLU A 43 -6.51 2.31 -7.93
N ARG A 44 -7.10 1.12 -7.78
CA ARG A 44 -8.55 0.93 -7.64
C ARG A 44 -8.92 0.11 -6.41
N ASP A 45 -8.18 -0.97 -6.18
CA ASP A 45 -8.38 -1.85 -5.05
C ASP A 45 -7.38 -1.51 -3.95
N THR A 46 -7.77 -1.72 -2.69
CA THR A 46 -6.91 -1.47 -1.54
C THR A 46 -7.05 -2.58 -0.51
N ILE A 47 -5.93 -3.09 -0.01
CA ILE A 47 -5.84 -4.02 1.12
C ILE A 47 -5.25 -3.24 2.29
N ILE A 48 -5.98 -3.19 3.40
CA ILE A 48 -5.57 -2.53 4.64
C ILE A 48 -5.19 -3.62 5.66
N GLY A 49 -3.98 -3.52 6.20
CA GLY A 49 -3.41 -4.53 7.08
C GLY A 49 -2.78 -5.70 6.33
N PHE A 50 -2.24 -6.64 7.10
CA PHE A 50 -1.67 -7.87 6.55
C PHE A 50 -2.73 -8.98 6.56
N ASP A 51 -3.21 -9.37 5.38
CA ASP A 51 -4.21 -10.42 5.19
C ASP A 51 -3.73 -11.32 4.03
N GLU A 52 -3.08 -12.43 4.37
CA GLU A 52 -2.45 -13.32 3.39
C GLU A 52 -3.48 -13.91 2.41
N ASP A 53 -4.67 -14.26 2.89
CA ASP A 53 -5.71 -14.86 2.05
C ASP A 53 -6.20 -13.86 1.00
N LYS A 54 -6.47 -12.61 1.40
CA LYS A 54 -6.85 -11.55 0.45
C LYS A 54 -5.74 -11.20 -0.54
N ILE A 55 -4.49 -11.20 -0.07
CA ILE A 55 -3.35 -10.95 -0.95
C ILE A 55 -3.26 -12.06 -1.99
N ARG A 56 -3.34 -13.34 -1.60
CA ARG A 56 -3.35 -14.45 -2.56
C ARG A 56 -4.52 -14.35 -3.55
N GLU A 57 -5.73 -14.10 -3.06
CA GLU A 57 -6.93 -13.95 -3.92
C GLU A 57 -6.78 -12.83 -4.96
N LYS A 58 -6.12 -11.72 -4.61
CA LYS A 58 -5.96 -10.57 -5.52
C LYS A 58 -4.84 -10.73 -6.55
N PHE A 59 -3.92 -11.68 -6.35
CA PHE A 59 -2.77 -11.89 -7.23
C PHE A 59 -2.69 -13.31 -7.84
N GLU A 60 -3.65 -14.20 -7.56
CA GLU A 60 -3.92 -15.43 -8.34
C GLU A 60 -4.76 -15.14 -9.60
#